data_AF-A0A832Z859-F1
#
_entry.id   AF-A0A832Z859-F1
#
_cell.length_a   1.000
_cell.length_b   1.000
_cell.length_c   1.000
_cell.angle_alpha   90.00
_cell.angle_beta   90.00
_cell.angle_gamma   90.00
#
_symmetry.space_group_name_H-M   'P 1'
#
loop_
_entity.id
_entity.type
_entity.pdbx_description
1 polymer ?
#
loop_
_entity_poly.entity_id
_entity_poly.type
_entity_poly.pdbx_seq_one_letter_code
_entity_poly.pdbx_strand_id
1 'polypeptide(L)'
;MKKFGILECHLSKRKGLPDGIVYRISMYNRHLYDLINNIYPYLVNNKNREKSRKSLDNGKFKPEKRIIEDKDVFLESIENLELFEKNDNAYSLEVDGNGFDNTIFVQQNMIVHNCDGDEGGFMLLMDALLNFSKHYLPAKRGGTMDAPLTITIKAKPMEVDDEVHSFDTVWNYPLELYESALQYKDPGEVNIEVLGSRIGKGNEYTGWGFMHDIESISKVGNKISSYKRFKSMLEKLSYQLKVAELVEACDPAVVAGLVINLHFARDVRGNLRKFSSQEFRCVKCNEKYRRIPLSGKCEKCGGRLVFTVHYGTVTKYLGPSLWLAERLNLDEYTKSALRILKLRVDQTFGKQTKEKSITEFFN
;
A
#
# COMPACT_ATOMS: atom_id res chain seq x y z
N MET A 1 -21.29 -30.35 8.96
CA MET A 1 -20.77 -30.53 7.59
C MET A 1 -21.92 -30.36 6.61
N LYS A 2 -21.94 -29.26 5.84
CA LYS A 2 -22.80 -29.14 4.64
C LYS A 2 -21.89 -28.73 3.50
N LYS A 3 -21.58 -29.70 2.63
CA LYS A 3 -20.95 -29.49 1.32
C LYS A 3 -22.02 -28.85 0.43
N PHE A 4 -21.84 -27.59 0.05
CA PHE A 4 -22.58 -27.01 -1.07
C PHE A 4 -21.57 -26.70 -2.16
N GLY A 5 -21.45 -27.66 -3.07
CA GLY A 5 -20.51 -27.64 -4.18
C GLY A 5 -21.20 -27.23 -5.48
N ILE A 6 -20.40 -26.57 -6.32
CA ILE A 6 -20.65 -26.05 -7.67
C ILE A 6 -21.33 -27.06 -8.62
N LEU A 7 -21.35 -28.36 -8.28
CA LEU A 7 -22.04 -29.43 -9.00
C LEU A 7 -23.52 -29.10 -9.32
N GLU A 8 -24.29 -28.54 -8.39
CA GLU A 8 -25.72 -28.23 -8.63
C GLU A 8 -25.92 -27.11 -9.67
N CYS A 9 -24.97 -26.18 -9.77
CA CYS A 9 -25.05 -25.06 -10.71
C CYS A 9 -24.80 -25.50 -12.17
N HIS A 10 -23.95 -26.51 -12.39
CA HIS A 10 -23.73 -27.05 -13.73
C HIS A 10 -24.77 -28.10 -14.14
N LEU A 11 -25.27 -28.90 -13.19
CA LEU A 11 -26.39 -29.81 -13.43
C LEU A 11 -27.68 -29.05 -13.83
N SER A 12 -27.92 -27.88 -13.25
CA SER A 12 -29.08 -27.04 -13.59
C SER A 12 -29.02 -26.39 -14.99
N LYS A 13 -27.84 -26.31 -15.63
CA LYS A 13 -27.64 -25.58 -16.90
C LYS A 13 -27.44 -26.46 -18.14
N ARG A 14 -27.57 -27.79 -18.06
CA ARG A 14 -27.50 -28.75 -19.21
C ARG A 14 -26.39 -28.44 -20.24
N LYS A 15 -25.23 -27.96 -19.79
CA LYS A 15 -24.05 -27.81 -20.66
C LYS A 15 -23.00 -28.78 -20.14
N GLY A 16 -22.55 -29.68 -21.02
CA GLY A 16 -21.52 -30.68 -20.70
C GLY A 16 -20.24 -30.00 -20.20
N LEU A 17 -19.58 -30.66 -19.25
CA LEU A 17 -18.26 -30.26 -18.74
C LEU A 17 -17.22 -30.36 -19.87
N PRO A 18 -16.36 -29.36 -20.11
CA PRO A 18 -15.28 -29.49 -21.07
C PRO A 18 -14.30 -30.60 -20.67
N ASP A 19 -13.74 -31.30 -21.65
CA ASP A 19 -12.71 -32.31 -21.44
C ASP A 19 -11.33 -31.65 -21.40
N GLY A 20 -10.67 -31.72 -20.24
CA GLY A 20 -9.30 -31.27 -20.04
C GLY A 20 -8.61 -32.18 -19.03
N ILE A 21 -7.35 -32.50 -19.30
CA ILE A 21 -6.54 -33.41 -18.48
C ILE A 21 -6.02 -32.64 -17.26
N VAL A 22 -6.19 -33.22 -16.08
CA VAL A 22 -5.83 -32.63 -14.79
C VAL A 22 -4.62 -33.36 -14.22
N TYR A 23 -3.55 -32.63 -13.90
CA TYR A 23 -2.38 -33.17 -13.22
C TYR A 23 -2.34 -32.75 -11.75
N ARG A 24 -1.96 -33.69 -10.87
CA ARG A 24 -1.65 -33.44 -9.46
C ARG A 24 -0.13 -33.47 -9.29
N ILE A 25 0.45 -32.39 -8.76
CA ILE A 25 1.88 -32.32 -8.48
C ILE A 25 2.09 -32.62 -7.00
N SER A 26 2.92 -33.62 -6.70
CA SER A 26 3.39 -33.95 -5.34
C SER A 26 4.87 -33.62 -5.27
N MET A 27 5.25 -32.60 -4.48
CA MET A 27 6.64 -32.16 -4.31
C MET A 27 7.23 -32.66 -2.99
N TYR A 28 8.54 -32.85 -2.94
CA TYR A 28 9.24 -33.32 -1.75
C TYR A 28 9.40 -32.22 -0.70
N ASN A 29 9.21 -32.64 0.55
CA ASN A 29 8.81 -31.77 1.65
C ASN A 29 10.01 -31.21 2.47
N ARG A 30 11.08 -30.75 1.80
CA ARG A 30 12.21 -30.04 2.44
C ARG A 30 12.23 -28.55 2.12
N HIS A 31 11.75 -28.12 0.95
CA HIS A 31 11.58 -26.70 0.63
C HIS A 31 10.53 -26.02 1.51
N LEU A 32 9.45 -26.72 1.90
CA LEU A 32 8.50 -26.21 2.90
C LEU A 32 9.16 -26.05 4.28
N TYR A 33 10.07 -26.97 4.64
CA TYR A 33 10.81 -26.92 5.90
C TYR A 33 11.76 -25.71 5.94
N ASP A 34 12.51 -25.45 4.86
CA ASP A 34 13.41 -24.29 4.78
C ASP A 34 12.67 -22.97 4.56
N LEU A 35 11.56 -22.96 3.80
CA LEU A 35 10.69 -21.78 3.69
C LEU A 35 10.16 -21.39 5.08
N ILE A 36 9.70 -22.35 5.89
CA ILE A 36 9.17 -22.11 7.23
C ILE A 36 10.28 -21.73 8.23
N ASN A 37 11.46 -22.34 8.15
CA ASN A 37 12.51 -22.14 9.15
C ASN A 37 13.48 -20.99 8.83
N ASN A 38 13.72 -20.68 7.55
CA ASN A 38 14.69 -19.67 7.14
C ASN A 38 14.06 -18.38 6.60
N ILE A 39 12.87 -18.46 5.98
CA ILE A 39 12.24 -17.30 5.30
C ILE A 39 11.05 -16.76 6.11
N TYR A 40 10.13 -17.63 6.51
CA TYR A 40 8.92 -17.31 7.29
C TYR A 40 9.14 -16.63 8.65
N PRO A 41 10.26 -16.84 9.39
CA PRO A 41 10.49 -16.15 10.66
C PRO A 41 10.74 -14.65 10.51
N TYR A 42 11.02 -14.18 9.30
CA TYR A 42 11.19 -12.75 8.97
C TYR A 42 9.89 -12.11 8.45
N LEU A 43 8.86 -12.90 8.13
CA LEU A 43 7.61 -12.46 7.50
C LEU A 43 6.42 -12.34 8.46
N VAL A 44 6.47 -12.93 9.67
CA VAL A 44 5.30 -13.04 10.56
C VAL A 44 5.59 -12.65 12.02
N ASN A 45 4.63 -11.96 12.64
CA ASN A 45 4.66 -11.49 14.03
C ASN A 45 4.71 -12.64 15.06
N ASN A 46 5.41 -12.44 16.19
CA ASN A 46 5.85 -13.49 17.14
C ASN A 46 4.76 -14.48 17.63
N LYS A 47 3.49 -14.09 17.77
CA LYS A 47 2.41 -14.98 18.27
C LYS A 47 2.02 -16.09 17.29
N ASN A 48 2.15 -15.87 15.98
CA ASN A 48 1.83 -16.90 14.98
C ASN A 48 3.00 -17.88 14.81
N ARG A 49 4.22 -17.47 15.18
CA ARG A 49 5.45 -18.26 15.12
C ARG A 49 5.41 -19.48 16.04
N GLU A 50 4.84 -19.36 17.24
CA GLU A 50 4.73 -20.47 18.20
C GLU A 50 3.67 -21.51 17.81
N LYS A 51 2.57 -21.08 17.17
CA LYS A 51 1.53 -22.01 16.70
C LYS A 51 2.02 -22.88 15.56
N SER A 52 2.74 -22.31 14.60
CA SER A 52 3.30 -23.06 13.47
C SER A 52 4.38 -24.06 13.91
N ARG A 53 5.23 -23.69 14.90
CA ARG A 53 6.23 -24.59 15.48
C ARG A 53 5.61 -25.80 16.19
N LYS A 54 4.55 -25.61 16.97
CA LYS A 54 3.87 -26.71 17.67
C LYS A 54 3.21 -27.73 16.73
N SER A 55 2.84 -27.33 15.52
CA SER A 55 2.33 -28.26 14.50
C SER A 55 3.43 -29.08 13.83
N LEU A 56 4.67 -28.58 13.80
CA LEU A 56 5.84 -29.27 13.23
C LEU A 56 6.39 -30.35 14.19
N ASP A 57 6.49 -30.07 15.48
CA ASP A 57 7.04 -31.01 16.47
C ASP A 57 6.18 -32.27 16.66
N ASN A 58 4.88 -32.20 16.31
CA ASN A 58 3.94 -33.31 16.47
C ASN A 58 3.89 -34.26 15.25
N GLY A 59 4.61 -33.96 14.16
CA GLY A 59 4.55 -34.73 12.91
C GLY A 59 5.87 -35.40 12.57
N LYS A 60 5.85 -36.73 12.44
CA LYS A 60 6.96 -37.61 12.00
C LYS A 60 7.58 -37.13 10.67
N PHE A 61 8.58 -36.25 10.71
CA PHE A 61 9.36 -35.83 9.53
C PHE A 61 10.75 -36.46 9.58
N LYS A 62 11.07 -37.34 8.62
CA LYS A 62 12.43 -37.81 8.34
C LYS A 62 12.74 -37.54 6.86
N PRO A 63 13.71 -36.68 6.52
CA PRO A 63 14.13 -36.50 5.14
C PRO A 63 15.02 -37.67 4.72
N GLU A 64 14.61 -38.46 3.72
CA GLU A 64 15.47 -39.46 3.08
C GLU A 64 16.36 -38.82 2.01
N LYS A 65 17.61 -39.29 1.92
CA LYS A 65 18.67 -38.78 1.05
C LYS A 65 18.60 -39.43 -0.33
N ARG A 66 18.10 -38.73 -1.33
CA ARG A 66 18.50 -38.93 -2.73
C ARG A 66 18.64 -37.56 -3.40
N ILE A 67 19.88 -37.12 -3.58
CA ILE A 67 20.25 -35.92 -4.34
C ILE A 67 21.33 -36.36 -5.32
N ILE A 68 21.16 -36.06 -6.61
CA ILE A 68 22.26 -35.99 -7.56
C ILE A 68 22.72 -34.53 -7.49
N GLU A 69 23.86 -34.29 -6.84
CA GLU A 69 24.47 -32.96 -6.80
C GLU A 69 25.15 -32.70 -8.14
N ASP A 70 24.63 -31.74 -8.89
CA ASP A 70 25.46 -31.00 -9.85
C ASP A 70 25.34 -29.50 -9.54
N LYS A 71 26.45 -28.81 -9.75
CA LYS A 71 26.82 -27.58 -9.04
C LYS A 71 25.78 -26.46 -9.21
N ASP A 72 25.27 -25.97 -8.06
CA ASP A 72 24.42 -24.79 -7.85
C ASP A 72 22.94 -24.84 -8.28
N VAL A 73 22.41 -25.97 -8.76
CA VAL A 73 20.95 -26.12 -9.04
C VAL A 73 20.43 -27.47 -8.54
N PHE A 74 19.36 -27.45 -7.75
CA PHE A 74 18.65 -28.67 -7.32
C PHE A 74 17.58 -29.04 -8.36
N LEU A 75 17.83 -30.10 -9.13
CA LEU A 75 16.84 -30.66 -10.05
C LEU A 75 16.02 -31.73 -9.32
N GLU A 76 14.72 -31.48 -9.09
CA GLU A 76 13.78 -32.51 -8.63
C GLU A 76 13.27 -33.33 -9.82
N SER A 77 13.43 -34.65 -9.76
CA SER A 77 12.76 -35.59 -10.66
C SER A 77 11.33 -35.85 -10.18
N ILE A 78 10.35 -35.73 -11.08
CA ILE A 78 8.95 -36.05 -10.79
C ILE A 78 8.83 -37.51 -10.34
N GLU A 79 8.31 -37.73 -9.13
CA GLU A 79 8.29 -39.07 -8.52
C GLU A 79 7.19 -39.97 -9.08
N ASN A 80 6.04 -39.40 -9.46
CA ASN A 80 4.96 -40.15 -10.11
C ASN A 80 3.98 -39.23 -10.85
N LEU A 81 3.45 -39.72 -11.96
CA LEU A 81 2.40 -39.08 -12.77
C LEU A 81 1.18 -39.99 -12.76
N GLU A 82 0.16 -39.64 -11.95
CA GLU A 82 -1.10 -40.39 -11.90
C GLU A 82 -2.25 -39.58 -12.49
N LEU A 83 -3.01 -40.19 -13.41
CA LEU A 83 -4.25 -39.67 -13.98
C LEU A 83 -5.39 -39.83 -12.96
N PHE A 84 -6.02 -38.72 -12.56
CA PHE A 84 -7.17 -38.75 -11.66
C PHE A 84 -8.49 -38.47 -12.41
N GLU A 85 -9.55 -39.19 -12.03
CA GLU A 85 -10.91 -38.90 -12.50
C GLU A 85 -11.50 -37.65 -11.82
N LYS A 86 -11.43 -36.54 -12.55
CA LYS A 86 -12.42 -35.45 -12.75
C LYS A 86 -13.35 -35.02 -11.59
N ASN A 87 -12.91 -35.04 -10.32
CA ASN A 87 -13.75 -34.62 -9.18
C ASN A 87 -13.19 -33.49 -8.30
N ASP A 88 -12.00 -32.96 -8.58
CA ASP A 88 -11.43 -31.82 -7.86
C ASP A 88 -10.99 -30.71 -8.82
N ASN A 89 -11.18 -29.45 -8.40
CA ASN A 89 -10.84 -28.26 -9.18
C ASN A 89 -9.32 -28.21 -9.42
N ALA A 90 -8.91 -28.42 -10.65
CA ALA A 90 -7.52 -28.21 -11.06
C ALA A 90 -7.45 -27.19 -12.18
N TYR A 91 -6.43 -26.35 -12.10
CA TYR A 91 -6.02 -25.45 -13.17
C TYR A 91 -4.90 -26.15 -13.94
N SER A 92 -5.07 -26.39 -15.24
CA SER A 92 -3.98 -26.83 -16.12
C SER A 92 -3.28 -25.57 -16.65
N LEU A 93 -2.03 -25.36 -16.24
CA LEU A 93 -1.14 -24.38 -16.86
C LEU A 93 -0.07 -25.17 -17.61
N GLU A 94 -0.12 -25.18 -18.94
CA GLU A 94 1.02 -25.59 -19.75
C GLU A 94 1.96 -24.39 -19.84
N VAL A 95 3.15 -24.52 -19.25
CA VAL A 95 4.28 -23.61 -19.44
C VAL A 95 5.31 -24.38 -20.23
N ASP A 96 5.63 -23.92 -21.44
CA ASP A 96 6.74 -24.47 -22.20
C ASP A 96 8.03 -24.32 -21.37
N GLY A 97 8.62 -25.45 -20.98
CA GLY A 97 9.73 -25.55 -20.02
C GLY A 97 11.06 -24.97 -20.50
N ASN A 98 11.09 -24.25 -21.62
CA ASN A 98 12.30 -23.67 -22.17
C ASN A 98 12.46 -22.23 -21.67
N GLY A 99 13.05 -22.06 -20.48
CA GLY A 99 13.74 -20.81 -20.10
C GLY A 99 13.11 -19.92 -19.02
N PHE A 100 12.24 -20.44 -18.15
CA PHE A 100 11.53 -19.63 -17.14
C PHE A 100 11.81 -20.09 -15.70
N ASP A 101 13.07 -20.13 -15.30
CA ASP A 101 13.44 -20.55 -13.93
C ASP A 101 13.21 -19.47 -12.87
N ASN A 102 12.86 -18.23 -13.24
CA ASN A 102 12.75 -17.08 -12.32
C ASN A 102 11.58 -16.12 -12.66
N THR A 103 10.36 -16.63 -12.88
CA THR A 103 9.22 -15.76 -13.23
C THR A 103 8.57 -15.17 -11.98
N ILE A 104 8.73 -13.85 -11.80
CA ILE A 104 8.12 -13.04 -10.74
C ILE A 104 6.75 -12.56 -11.23
N PHE A 105 5.69 -12.70 -10.41
CA PHE A 105 4.42 -12.06 -10.72
C PHE A 105 4.41 -10.60 -10.34
N VAL A 106 3.97 -9.81 -11.30
CA VAL A 106 3.63 -8.41 -11.14
C VAL A 106 2.11 -8.32 -11.27
N GLN A 107 1.42 -7.92 -10.19
CA GLN A 107 -0.03 -7.71 -10.22
C GLN A 107 -0.40 -6.76 -11.37
N GLN A 108 -1.52 -7.00 -12.04
CA GLN A 108 -1.96 -6.24 -13.22
C GLN A 108 -2.03 -4.72 -12.98
N ASN A 109 -2.33 -4.27 -11.76
CA ASN A 109 -2.30 -2.85 -11.41
C ASN A 109 -0.87 -2.25 -11.40
N MET A 110 0.19 -3.04 -11.25
CA MET A 110 1.57 -2.54 -11.41
C MET A 110 1.98 -2.32 -12.87
N ILE A 111 1.23 -2.85 -13.85
CA ILE A 111 1.52 -2.70 -15.29
C ILE A 111 0.80 -1.47 -15.86
N VAL A 112 -0.19 -0.92 -15.14
CA VAL A 112 -1.14 0.09 -15.64
C VAL A 112 -1.09 1.39 -14.79
N HIS A 113 0.06 1.69 -14.19
CA HIS A 113 0.17 2.88 -13.33
C HIS A 113 1.36 3.77 -13.69
N ASN A 114 1.11 5.07 -13.55
CA ASN A 114 2.13 6.09 -13.54
C ASN A 114 3.17 5.73 -12.50
N CYS A 115 4.45 5.81 -12.86
CA CYS A 115 5.55 5.51 -11.94
C CYS A 115 5.81 6.66 -10.93
N ASP A 116 4.74 7.31 -10.45
CA ASP A 116 4.74 8.50 -9.60
C ASP A 116 4.80 8.16 -8.09
N GLY A 117 5.12 6.91 -7.75
CA GLY A 117 5.24 6.43 -6.36
C GLY A 117 4.10 5.53 -5.87
N ASP A 118 3.40 4.87 -6.79
CA ASP A 118 2.35 3.90 -6.46
C ASP A 118 2.89 2.62 -5.78
N GLU A 119 2.09 2.07 -4.88
CA GLU A 119 2.41 0.81 -4.18
C GLU A 119 1.82 -0.38 -4.94
N GLY A 120 2.65 -1.41 -5.17
CA GLY A 120 2.27 -2.61 -5.91
C GLY A 120 2.33 -3.89 -5.08
N GLY A 121 1.45 -4.84 -5.41
CA GLY A 121 1.48 -6.19 -4.86
C GLY A 121 2.32 -7.14 -5.72
N PHE A 122 3.28 -7.82 -5.11
CA PHE A 122 4.04 -8.90 -5.76
C PHE A 122 3.78 -10.23 -5.04
N MET A 123 3.78 -11.32 -5.80
CA MET A 123 3.63 -12.68 -5.28
C MET A 123 4.46 -13.66 -6.11
N LEU A 124 4.75 -14.83 -5.54
CA LEU A 124 5.45 -15.88 -6.27
C LEU A 124 4.51 -16.61 -7.22
N LEU A 125 5.03 -17.04 -8.37
CA LEU A 125 4.26 -17.71 -9.41
C LEU A 125 3.44 -18.89 -8.88
N MET A 126 4.15 -19.83 -8.28
CA MET A 126 3.53 -21.04 -7.76
C MET A 126 2.57 -20.77 -6.60
N ASP A 127 2.84 -19.75 -5.78
CA ASP A 127 1.99 -19.39 -4.65
C ASP A 127 0.61 -18.90 -5.11
N ALA A 128 0.58 -18.01 -6.11
CA ALA A 128 -0.70 -17.55 -6.64
C ALA A 128 -1.48 -18.70 -7.29
N LEU A 129 -0.81 -19.55 -8.08
CA LEU A 129 -1.50 -20.66 -8.76
C LEU A 129 -2.10 -21.68 -7.80
N LEU A 130 -1.41 -21.98 -6.68
CA LEU A 130 -1.88 -22.97 -5.71
C LEU A 130 -2.90 -22.40 -4.72
N ASN A 131 -2.69 -21.17 -4.26
CA ASN A 131 -3.46 -20.61 -3.13
C ASN A 131 -4.55 -19.63 -3.54
N PHE A 132 -4.58 -19.17 -4.80
CA PHE A 132 -5.63 -18.30 -5.30
C PHE A 132 -6.92 -19.08 -5.62
N SER A 133 -8.05 -18.57 -5.14
CA SER A 133 -9.36 -18.99 -5.61
C SER A 133 -10.31 -17.81 -5.63
N LYS A 134 -11.10 -17.69 -6.71
CA LYS A 134 -12.16 -16.66 -6.82
C LYS A 134 -13.18 -16.76 -5.68
N HIS A 135 -13.33 -17.93 -5.05
CA HIS A 135 -14.22 -18.12 -3.90
C HIS A 135 -13.77 -17.40 -2.63
N TYR A 136 -12.50 -17.03 -2.52
CA TYR A 136 -11.98 -16.25 -1.40
C TYR A 136 -12.18 -14.75 -1.59
N LEU A 137 -12.58 -14.30 -2.80
CA LEU A 137 -12.79 -12.89 -3.06
C LEU A 137 -14.05 -12.39 -2.36
N PRO A 138 -13.99 -11.22 -1.71
CA PRO A 138 -15.16 -10.68 -1.02
C PRO A 138 -16.22 -10.28 -2.03
N ALA A 139 -17.48 -10.65 -1.77
CA ALA A 139 -18.63 -10.36 -2.64
C ALA A 139 -19.00 -8.86 -2.71
N LYS A 140 -18.31 -7.99 -1.96
CA LYS A 140 -18.54 -6.54 -1.96
C LYS A 140 -17.73 -5.88 -3.07
N ARG A 141 -18.19 -4.71 -3.53
CA ARG A 141 -17.48 -3.89 -4.53
C ARG A 141 -16.03 -3.65 -4.11
N GLY A 142 -15.12 -3.79 -5.08
CA GLY A 142 -13.68 -3.58 -4.92
C GLY A 142 -12.89 -4.83 -4.52
N GLY A 143 -13.54 -5.94 -4.19
CA GLY A 143 -12.86 -7.18 -3.81
C GLY A 143 -12.03 -7.84 -4.90
N THR A 144 -12.31 -7.53 -6.16
CA THR A 144 -11.68 -8.11 -7.35
C THR A 144 -10.56 -7.25 -7.91
N MET A 145 -10.43 -5.99 -7.49
CA MET A 145 -9.50 -5.03 -8.11
C MET A 145 -8.03 -5.40 -7.87
N ASP A 146 -7.74 -6.08 -6.75
CA ASP A 146 -6.37 -6.50 -6.41
C ASP A 146 -6.12 -8.00 -6.58
N ALA A 147 -7.05 -8.72 -7.21
CA ALA A 147 -6.95 -10.15 -7.41
C ALA A 147 -6.26 -10.47 -8.75
N PRO A 148 -5.31 -11.41 -8.81
CA PRO A 148 -4.67 -11.86 -10.06
C PRO A 148 -5.64 -12.73 -10.87
N LEU A 149 -6.65 -12.12 -11.48
CA LEU A 149 -7.69 -12.82 -12.26
C LEU A 149 -7.19 -13.30 -13.62
N THR A 150 -6.22 -12.58 -14.19
CA THR A 150 -5.56 -12.85 -15.47
C THR A 150 -4.07 -12.62 -15.32
N ILE A 151 -3.28 -13.38 -16.07
CA ILE A 151 -1.82 -13.30 -16.07
C ILE A 151 -1.37 -12.94 -17.49
N THR A 152 -0.61 -11.87 -17.61
CA THR A 152 0.06 -11.49 -18.86
C THR A 152 1.45 -12.12 -18.88
N ILE A 153 1.69 -13.03 -19.81
CA ILE A 153 2.97 -13.78 -19.91
C ILE A 153 4.02 -12.98 -20.70
N LYS A 154 3.57 -12.20 -21.68
CA LYS A 154 4.44 -11.37 -22.52
C LYS A 154 3.89 -9.96 -22.58
N ALA A 155 4.68 -8.99 -22.14
CA ALA A 155 4.37 -7.58 -22.32
C ALA A 155 4.56 -7.20 -23.79
N LYS A 156 3.53 -6.60 -24.39
CA LYS A 156 3.61 -5.99 -25.72
C LYS A 156 3.49 -4.48 -25.58
N PRO A 157 4.45 -3.67 -26.05
CA PRO A 157 4.42 -2.22 -25.88
C PRO A 157 3.12 -1.55 -26.36
N MET A 158 2.50 -2.09 -27.42
CA MET A 158 1.21 -1.59 -27.93
C MET A 158 0.02 -1.81 -26.99
N GLU A 159 0.09 -2.77 -26.07
CA GLU A 159 -0.96 -3.09 -25.08
C GLU A 159 -0.70 -2.42 -23.72
N VAL A 160 0.44 -1.74 -23.57
CA VAL A 160 0.85 -1.02 -22.35
C VAL A 160 0.37 0.43 -22.42
N ASP A 161 0.23 1.05 -21.25
CA ASP A 161 -0.19 2.44 -21.08
C ASP A 161 0.60 3.44 -21.96
N ASP A 162 -0.11 4.48 -22.40
CA ASP A 162 0.38 5.49 -23.33
C ASP A 162 1.52 6.35 -22.73
N GLU A 163 1.64 6.43 -21.40
CA GLU A 163 2.75 7.14 -20.74
C GLU A 163 4.10 6.56 -21.17
N VAL A 164 4.19 5.23 -21.29
CA VAL A 164 5.41 4.53 -21.69
C VAL A 164 5.78 4.84 -23.14
N HIS A 165 4.82 5.24 -23.99
CA HIS A 165 5.08 5.58 -25.40
C HIS A 165 5.83 6.91 -25.52
N SER A 166 5.75 7.77 -24.51
CA SER A 166 6.45 9.06 -24.44
C SER A 166 7.86 8.96 -23.88
N PHE A 167 8.34 7.74 -23.59
CA PHE A 167 9.69 7.52 -23.04
C PHE A 167 10.78 7.75 -24.09
N ASP A 168 11.77 8.58 -23.76
CA ASP A 168 12.93 8.84 -24.62
C ASP A 168 13.88 7.64 -24.67
N THR A 169 14.21 7.19 -25.87
CA THR A 169 15.05 5.98 -26.07
C THR A 169 16.46 6.27 -26.55
N VAL A 170 16.83 7.55 -26.61
CA VAL A 170 18.12 8.04 -27.13
C VAL A 170 19.24 7.93 -26.10
N TRP A 171 20.47 7.71 -26.57
CA TRP A 171 21.67 7.69 -25.73
C TRP A 171 22.23 9.08 -25.42
N ASN A 172 22.03 10.04 -26.33
CA ASN A 172 22.42 11.43 -26.18
C ASN A 172 21.33 12.30 -26.81
N TYR A 173 20.93 13.38 -26.13
CA TYR A 173 19.98 14.32 -26.72
C TYR A 173 20.66 15.11 -27.86
N PRO A 174 19.95 15.37 -28.97
CA PRO A 174 20.49 16.15 -30.07
C PRO A 174 20.69 17.61 -29.67
N LEU A 175 21.63 18.30 -30.33
CA LEU A 175 21.88 19.74 -30.11
C LEU A 175 20.61 20.58 -30.29
N GLU A 176 19.78 20.20 -31.27
CA GLU A 176 18.52 20.87 -31.61
C GLU A 176 17.55 20.99 -30.42
N LEU A 177 17.54 20.00 -29.50
CA LEU A 177 16.73 20.07 -28.28
C LEU A 177 17.17 21.23 -27.41
N TYR A 178 18.48 21.37 -27.18
CA TYR A 178 19.03 22.41 -26.33
C TYR A 178 18.82 23.81 -26.93
N GLU A 179 19.00 23.95 -28.24
CA GLU A 179 18.75 25.20 -28.96
C GLU A 179 17.27 25.59 -28.94
N SER A 180 16.37 24.61 -29.08
CA SER A 180 14.92 24.82 -29.02
C SER A 180 14.45 25.17 -27.61
N ALA A 181 15.04 24.56 -26.58
CA ALA A 181 14.75 24.88 -25.18
C ALA A 181 15.13 26.33 -24.84
N LEU A 182 16.22 26.87 -25.40
CA LEU A 182 16.59 28.28 -25.24
C LEU A 182 15.54 29.24 -25.84
N GLN A 183 14.77 28.78 -26.81
CA GLN A 183 13.70 29.54 -27.47
C GLN A 183 12.33 29.33 -26.83
N TYR A 184 12.23 28.53 -25.75
CA TYR A 184 10.96 28.16 -25.09
C TYR A 184 9.94 27.55 -26.06
N LYS A 185 10.40 26.77 -27.03
CA LYS A 185 9.53 26.06 -27.97
C LYS A 185 8.74 24.96 -27.27
N ASP A 186 7.58 24.63 -27.83
CA ASP A 186 6.76 23.52 -27.33
C ASP A 186 7.49 22.17 -27.53
N PRO A 187 7.37 21.21 -26.59
CA PRO A 187 8.07 19.93 -26.66
C PRO A 187 7.80 19.13 -27.95
N GLY A 188 6.61 19.29 -28.54
CA GLY A 188 6.23 18.60 -29.78
C GLY A 188 6.91 19.13 -31.04
N GLU A 189 7.60 20.27 -30.98
CA GLU A 189 8.32 20.83 -32.13
C GLU A 189 9.70 20.20 -32.34
N VAL A 190 10.23 19.49 -31.34
CA VAL A 190 11.54 18.83 -31.42
C VAL A 190 11.35 17.34 -31.64
N ASN A 191 11.98 16.82 -32.69
CA ASN A 191 11.91 15.39 -33.00
C ASN A 191 12.96 14.62 -32.20
N ILE A 192 12.53 13.99 -31.11
CA ILE A 192 13.31 13.02 -30.34
C ILE A 192 12.73 11.62 -30.55
N GLU A 193 13.60 10.62 -30.60
CA GLU A 193 13.17 9.24 -30.73
C GLU A 193 12.58 8.70 -29.42
N VAL A 194 11.25 8.65 -29.37
CA VAL A 194 10.46 8.07 -28.28
C VAL A 194 10.08 6.62 -28.56
N LEU A 195 9.75 5.86 -27.51
CA LEU A 195 9.36 4.46 -27.64
C LEU A 195 8.17 4.26 -28.60
N GLY A 196 7.17 5.15 -28.55
CA GLY A 196 6.00 5.10 -29.43
C GLY A 196 6.37 5.08 -30.92
N SER A 197 7.47 5.74 -31.30
CA SER A 197 7.97 5.76 -32.67
C SER A 197 8.58 4.43 -33.13
N ARG A 198 8.92 3.53 -32.20
CA ARG A 198 9.53 2.22 -32.45
C ARG A 198 8.52 1.06 -32.50
N ILE A 199 7.31 1.26 -31.97
CA ILE A 199 6.25 0.24 -31.93
C ILE A 199 5.91 -0.21 -33.36
N GLY A 200 5.85 -1.53 -33.60
CA GLY A 200 5.56 -2.14 -34.90
C GLY A 200 6.75 -2.22 -35.86
N LYS A 201 7.92 -1.68 -35.50
CA LYS A 201 9.12 -1.66 -36.37
C LYS A 201 10.14 -2.76 -36.05
N GLY A 202 9.83 -3.65 -35.09
CA GLY A 202 10.70 -4.77 -34.69
C GLY A 202 11.78 -4.42 -33.65
N ASN A 203 12.06 -3.14 -33.44
CA ASN A 203 13.11 -2.64 -32.54
C ASN A 203 12.57 -2.25 -31.16
N GLU A 204 11.40 -2.78 -30.79
CA GLU A 204 10.60 -2.32 -29.66
C GLU A 204 11.24 -2.65 -28.31
N TYR A 205 11.94 -3.78 -28.23
CA TYR A 205 12.50 -4.34 -26.99
C TYR A 205 14.00 -4.13 -26.82
N THR A 206 14.67 -3.51 -27.80
CA THR A 206 16.13 -3.47 -27.88
C THR A 206 16.66 -2.07 -28.20
N GLY A 207 17.90 -1.80 -27.79
CA GLY A 207 18.59 -0.57 -28.16
C GLY A 207 18.05 0.68 -27.47
N TRP A 208 17.56 0.53 -26.23
CA TRP A 208 17.19 1.68 -25.41
C TRP A 208 18.46 2.27 -24.78
N GLY A 209 18.63 3.59 -24.95
CA GLY A 209 19.70 4.34 -24.31
C GLY A 209 19.27 4.93 -22.97
N PHE A 210 20.27 5.39 -22.22
CA PHE A 210 20.10 6.23 -21.04
C PHE A 210 21.27 7.22 -20.96
N MET A 211 21.04 8.39 -20.38
CA MET A 211 21.99 9.51 -20.41
C MET A 211 23.00 9.48 -19.25
N HIS A 212 22.51 9.20 -18.05
CA HIS A 212 23.26 9.41 -16.81
C HIS A 212 23.57 8.08 -16.16
N ASP A 213 24.85 7.71 -16.18
CA ASP A 213 25.35 6.57 -15.41
C ASP A 213 25.21 6.84 -13.91
N ILE A 214 24.85 5.80 -13.17
CA ILE A 214 24.82 5.79 -11.71
C ILE A 214 25.69 4.65 -11.19
N GLU A 215 26.41 4.87 -10.09
CA GLU A 215 27.27 3.84 -9.52
C GLU A 215 26.49 2.63 -9.01
N SER A 216 25.29 2.87 -8.44
CA SER A 216 24.44 1.81 -7.90
C SER A 216 23.01 2.29 -7.67
N ILE A 217 22.04 1.44 -8.03
CA ILE A 217 20.62 1.66 -7.74
C ILE A 217 20.32 1.53 -6.23
N SER A 218 21.02 0.64 -5.50
CA SER A 218 20.61 0.25 -4.14
C SER A 218 21.64 0.56 -3.05
N LYS A 219 22.91 0.77 -3.42
CA LYS A 219 24.00 0.97 -2.44
C LYS A 219 24.08 2.42 -1.98
N VAL A 220 23.89 3.35 -2.90
CA VAL A 220 24.02 4.79 -2.66
C VAL A 220 22.60 5.35 -2.47
N GLY A 221 22.33 5.97 -1.31
CA GLY A 221 21.05 6.61 -1.01
C GLY A 221 20.44 6.22 0.34
N ASN A 222 19.43 6.98 0.76
CA ASN A 222 18.74 6.74 2.02
C ASN A 222 17.63 5.69 1.84
N LYS A 223 17.85 4.47 2.35
CA LYS A 223 16.91 3.35 2.26
C LYS A 223 15.62 3.54 3.07
N ILE A 224 15.64 4.39 4.10
CA ILE A 224 14.49 4.62 4.98
C ILE A 224 14.30 6.11 5.17
N SER A 225 13.20 6.63 4.65
CA SER A 225 12.85 8.04 4.81
C SER A 225 12.82 8.44 6.29
N SER A 226 13.38 9.61 6.62
CA SER A 226 13.36 10.15 7.98
C SER A 226 11.93 10.31 8.50
N TYR A 227 10.96 10.53 7.60
CA TYR A 227 9.55 10.60 7.91
C TYR A 227 9.01 9.35 8.64
N LYS A 228 9.50 8.14 8.28
CA LYS A 228 9.12 6.88 8.96
C LYS A 228 9.76 6.75 10.36
N ARG A 229 10.86 7.45 10.62
CA ARG A 229 11.58 7.39 11.92
C ARG A 229 10.91 8.25 12.99
N PHE A 230 10.30 9.37 12.60
CA PHE A 230 9.62 10.27 13.52
C PHE A 230 8.25 9.73 13.94
N LYS A 231 7.99 9.69 15.25
CA LYS A 231 6.74 9.15 15.80
C LYS A 231 5.65 10.22 15.87
N SER A 232 6.01 11.44 16.29
CA SER A 232 5.03 12.51 16.49
C SER A 232 4.90 13.39 15.24
N MET A 233 3.69 13.90 15.00
CA MET A 233 3.44 14.85 13.91
C MET A 233 4.19 16.17 14.15
N LEU A 234 4.28 16.61 15.41
CA LEU A 234 4.99 17.83 15.77
C LEU A 234 6.50 17.73 15.50
N GLU A 235 7.12 16.58 15.75
CA GLU A 235 8.50 16.32 15.33
C GLU A 235 8.62 16.45 13.81
N LYS A 236 7.75 15.79 13.05
CA LYS A 236 7.78 15.84 11.57
C LYS A 236 7.69 17.27 11.06
N LEU A 237 6.79 18.07 11.62
CA LEU A 237 6.65 19.48 11.29
C LEU A 237 7.92 20.28 11.64
N SER A 238 8.50 20.06 12.82
CA SER A 238 9.71 20.78 13.23
C SER A 238 10.89 20.49 12.30
N TYR A 239 11.04 19.24 11.84
CA TYR A 239 12.08 18.88 10.87
C TYR A 239 11.77 19.41 9.48
N GLN A 240 10.50 19.40 9.06
CA GLN A 240 10.09 20.02 7.79
C GLN A 240 10.43 21.51 7.76
N LEU A 241 10.16 22.23 8.85
CA LEU A 241 10.53 23.65 8.97
C LEU A 241 12.04 23.85 9.03
N LYS A 242 12.77 22.99 9.73
CA LYS A 242 14.24 23.03 9.74
C LYS A 242 14.83 22.84 8.35
N VAL A 243 14.25 21.95 7.53
CA VAL A 243 14.66 21.80 6.13
C VAL A 243 14.33 23.06 5.33
N ALA A 244 13.14 23.64 5.53
CA ALA A 244 12.78 24.90 4.88
C ALA A 244 13.72 26.06 5.28
N GLU A 245 14.22 26.11 6.52
CA GLU A 245 15.21 27.09 6.97
C GLU A 245 16.59 26.88 6.33
N LEU A 246 16.92 25.65 5.90
CA LEU A 246 18.20 25.31 5.29
C LEU A 246 18.20 25.46 3.76
N VAL A 247 17.03 25.39 3.12
CA VAL A 247 16.90 25.41 1.66
C VAL A 247 16.53 26.82 1.20
N GLU A 248 17.41 27.44 0.43
CA GLU A 248 17.22 28.82 -0.07
C GLU A 248 15.95 29.01 -0.91
N ALA A 249 15.56 27.98 -1.68
CA ALA A 249 14.35 28.00 -2.48
C ALA A 249 13.03 27.92 -1.66
N CYS A 250 13.11 27.79 -0.33
CA CYS A 250 11.95 27.61 0.53
C CYS A 250 11.82 28.76 1.54
N ASP A 251 10.62 29.31 1.68
CA ASP A 251 10.28 30.22 2.77
C ASP A 251 9.57 29.46 3.90
N PRO A 252 10.17 29.36 5.11
CA PRO A 252 9.55 28.71 6.26
C PRO A 252 8.19 29.28 6.64
N ALA A 253 7.95 30.58 6.46
CA ALA A 253 6.69 31.23 6.79
C ALA A 253 5.58 30.77 5.83
N VAL A 254 5.87 30.67 4.53
CA VAL A 254 4.92 30.15 3.53
C VAL A 254 4.59 28.69 3.80
N VAL A 255 5.62 27.86 4.06
CA VAL A 255 5.41 26.43 4.39
C VAL A 255 4.53 26.27 5.63
N ALA A 256 4.82 27.00 6.70
CA ALA A 256 4.03 26.98 7.92
C ALA A 256 2.58 27.44 7.68
N GLY A 257 2.40 28.53 6.93
CA GLY A 257 1.09 29.05 6.56
C GLY A 257 0.25 28.02 5.79
N LEU A 258 0.84 27.35 4.81
CA LEU A 258 0.18 26.29 4.04
C LEU A 258 -0.23 25.11 4.93
N VAL A 259 0.67 24.63 5.79
CA VAL A 259 0.38 23.51 6.69
C VAL A 259 -0.76 23.86 7.66
N ILE A 260 -0.71 25.05 8.25
CA ILE A 260 -1.74 25.52 9.18
C ILE A 260 -3.08 25.64 8.47
N ASN A 261 -3.13 26.31 7.32
CA ASN A 261 -4.41 26.64 6.67
C ASN A 261 -5.06 25.44 5.98
N LEU A 262 -4.28 24.59 5.29
CA LEU A 262 -4.82 23.45 4.54
C LEU A 262 -5.06 22.22 5.40
N HIS A 263 -4.23 21.98 6.43
CA HIS A 263 -4.31 20.79 7.26
C HIS A 263 -4.83 21.08 8.66
N PHE A 264 -4.11 21.84 9.48
CA PHE A 264 -4.42 21.90 10.92
C PHE A 264 -5.69 22.68 11.24
N ALA A 265 -5.82 23.91 10.76
CA ALA A 265 -7.00 24.73 10.99
C ALA A 265 -8.25 24.07 10.39
N ARG A 266 -8.11 23.41 9.24
CA ARG A 266 -9.19 22.63 8.60
C ARG A 266 -9.61 21.43 9.47
N ASP A 267 -8.65 20.67 9.99
CA ASP A 267 -8.91 19.51 10.86
C ASP A 267 -9.57 19.94 12.19
N VAL A 268 -9.06 21.00 12.84
CA VAL A 268 -9.66 21.55 14.07
C VAL A 268 -11.09 22.02 13.83
N ARG A 269 -11.36 22.77 12.75
CA ARG A 269 -12.73 23.20 12.39
C ARG A 269 -13.64 22.01 12.10
N GLY A 270 -13.15 21.03 11.35
CA GLY A 270 -13.89 19.81 11.00
C GLY A 270 -14.25 18.99 12.24
N ASN A 271 -13.28 18.77 13.13
CA ASN A 271 -13.47 18.03 14.37
C ASN A 271 -14.38 18.80 15.35
N LEU A 272 -14.28 20.12 15.44
CA LEU A 272 -15.17 20.94 16.26
C LEU A 272 -16.62 20.85 15.76
N ARG A 273 -16.85 21.00 14.45
CA ARG A 273 -18.18 20.85 13.86
C ARG A 273 -18.74 19.45 14.11
N LYS A 274 -17.92 18.41 13.90
CA LYS A 274 -18.30 17.02 14.12
C LYS A 274 -18.60 16.75 15.59
N PHE A 275 -17.85 17.34 16.53
CA PHE A 275 -18.09 17.23 17.96
C PHE A 275 -19.48 17.73 18.35
N SER A 276 -19.92 18.88 17.80
CA SER A 276 -21.26 19.44 18.09
C SER A 276 -22.40 18.59 17.52
N SER A 277 -22.16 17.83 16.45
CA SER A 277 -23.18 17.01 15.78
C SER A 277 -22.97 15.50 15.95
N GLN A 278 -22.11 15.08 16.90
CA GLN A 278 -21.67 13.70 16.98
C GLN A 278 -22.75 12.75 17.52
N GLU A 279 -22.59 11.47 17.18
CA GLU A 279 -23.32 10.37 17.80
C GLU A 279 -22.52 9.77 18.96
N PHE A 280 -23.23 9.04 19.82
CA PHE A 280 -22.69 8.31 20.95
C PHE A 280 -22.62 6.82 20.62
N ARG A 281 -21.52 6.17 20.99
CA ARG A 281 -21.35 4.73 20.77
C ARG A 281 -21.26 4.00 22.10
N CYS A 282 -21.93 2.84 22.21
CA CYS A 282 -21.68 1.92 23.32
C CYS A 282 -20.35 1.19 23.15
N VAL A 283 -19.54 1.15 24.20
CA VAL A 283 -18.24 0.45 24.18
C VAL A 283 -18.40 -1.08 24.05
N LYS A 284 -19.49 -1.64 24.60
CA LYS A 284 -19.70 -3.10 24.62
C LYS A 284 -20.31 -3.65 23.33
N CYS A 285 -21.39 -3.03 22.84
CA CYS A 285 -22.17 -3.57 21.72
C CYS A 285 -22.08 -2.74 20.43
N ASN A 286 -21.34 -1.63 20.42
CA ASN A 286 -21.21 -0.70 19.30
C ASN A 286 -22.51 -0.06 18.78
N GLU A 287 -23.62 -0.19 19.52
CA GLU A 287 -24.87 0.48 19.22
C GLU A 287 -24.67 2.00 19.22
N LYS A 288 -25.26 2.68 18.23
CA LYS A 288 -25.10 4.11 18.00
C LYS A 288 -26.37 4.84 18.36
N TYR A 289 -26.22 5.94 19.09
CA TYR A 289 -27.32 6.77 19.53
C TYR A 289 -27.08 8.22 19.11
N ARG A 290 -28.08 8.85 18.49
CA ARG A 290 -28.05 10.29 18.18
C ARG A 290 -28.05 11.15 19.45
N ARG A 291 -28.73 10.69 20.52
CA ARG A 291 -28.79 11.34 21.83
C ARG A 291 -28.60 10.29 22.91
N ILE A 292 -27.96 10.66 24.02
CA ILE A 292 -27.81 9.76 25.16
C ILE A 292 -29.22 9.48 25.75
N PRO A 293 -29.62 8.21 25.95
CA PRO A 293 -30.83 7.87 26.67
C PRO A 293 -30.83 8.48 28.08
N LEU A 294 -32.01 8.84 28.61
CA LEU A 294 -32.11 9.46 29.95
C LEU A 294 -31.54 8.58 31.07
N SER A 295 -31.47 7.26 30.87
CA SER A 295 -30.83 6.32 31.79
C SER A 295 -29.30 6.45 31.86
N GLY A 296 -28.67 7.18 30.94
CA GLY A 296 -27.22 7.34 30.81
C GLY A 296 -26.49 6.06 30.37
N LYS A 297 -27.21 4.97 30.10
CA LYS A 297 -26.68 3.65 29.72
C LYS A 297 -27.23 3.21 28.37
N CYS A 298 -26.51 2.32 27.71
CA CYS A 298 -27.00 1.69 26.49
C CYS A 298 -28.25 0.84 26.80
N GLU A 299 -29.34 1.09 26.09
CA GLU A 299 -30.62 0.38 26.25
C GLU A 299 -30.51 -1.11 25.93
N LYS A 300 -29.58 -1.49 25.05
CA LYS A 300 -29.41 -2.88 24.58
C LYS A 300 -28.58 -3.76 25.53
N CYS A 301 -27.56 -3.20 26.19
CA CYS A 301 -26.59 -4.00 26.97
C CYS A 301 -26.19 -3.40 28.32
N GLY A 302 -26.78 -2.26 28.71
CA GLY A 302 -26.43 -1.54 29.94
C GLY A 302 -25.01 -0.94 29.96
N GLY A 303 -24.27 -1.01 28.85
CA GLY A 303 -22.90 -0.52 28.75
C GLY A 303 -22.78 1.01 28.72
N ARG A 304 -21.59 1.51 29.02
CA ARG A 304 -21.27 2.96 28.97
C ARG A 304 -21.31 3.47 27.53
N LEU A 305 -21.93 4.63 27.35
CA LEU A 305 -21.92 5.41 26.12
C LEU A 305 -20.76 6.40 26.15
N VAL A 306 -20.04 6.53 25.04
CA VAL A 306 -18.91 7.45 24.90
C VAL A 306 -19.09 8.32 23.66
N PHE A 307 -18.49 9.51 23.71
CA PHE A 307 -18.33 10.38 22.56
C PHE A 307 -17.53 9.66 21.47
N THR A 308 -17.83 9.99 20.21
CA THR A 308 -17.05 9.51 19.06
C THR A 308 -15.90 10.46 18.72
N VAL A 309 -16.02 11.73 19.08
CA VAL A 309 -14.97 12.75 18.98
C VAL A 309 -14.72 13.31 20.37
N HIS A 310 -13.46 13.28 20.82
CA HIS A 310 -13.07 13.79 22.14
C HIS A 310 -12.43 15.17 22.02
N TYR A 311 -12.43 15.92 23.13
CA TYR A 311 -11.77 17.23 23.24
C TYR A 311 -10.32 17.22 22.72
N GLY A 312 -9.52 16.24 23.15
CA GLY A 312 -8.12 16.13 22.74
C GLY A 312 -7.92 15.96 21.23
N THR A 313 -8.90 15.38 20.52
CA THR A 313 -8.88 15.29 19.05
C THR A 313 -9.06 16.65 18.41
N VAL A 314 -9.91 17.52 18.99
CA VAL A 314 -10.16 18.88 18.50
C VAL A 314 -8.96 19.79 18.80
N THR A 315 -8.33 19.66 19.97
CA THR A 315 -7.27 20.60 20.41
C THR A 315 -5.85 20.20 20.04
N LYS A 316 -5.65 18.98 19.52
CA LYS A 316 -4.33 18.39 19.21
C LYS A 316 -3.36 19.34 18.50
N TYR A 317 -3.85 20.10 17.52
CA TYR A 317 -3.01 20.96 16.68
C TYR A 317 -3.21 22.46 16.91
N LEU A 318 -4.20 22.86 17.69
CA LEU A 318 -4.53 24.27 17.89
C LEU A 318 -3.40 25.04 18.61
N GLY A 319 -2.89 24.48 19.71
CA GLY A 319 -1.78 25.07 20.46
C GLY A 319 -0.50 25.22 19.62
N PRO A 320 -0.01 24.13 18.99
CA PRO A 320 1.14 24.19 18.10
C PRO A 320 0.97 25.17 16.93
N SER A 321 -0.24 25.26 16.35
CA SER A 321 -0.52 26.20 15.24
C SER A 321 -0.41 27.66 15.68
N LEU A 322 -0.92 28.00 16.87
CA LEU A 322 -0.82 29.35 17.43
C LEU A 322 0.63 29.74 17.70
N TRP A 323 1.38 28.86 18.36
CA TRP A 323 2.79 29.08 18.64
C TRP A 323 3.60 29.26 17.35
N LEU A 324 3.34 28.44 16.33
CA LEU A 324 4.03 28.53 15.06
C LEU A 324 3.71 29.83 14.31
N ALA A 325 2.43 30.25 14.34
CA ALA A 325 1.99 31.49 13.72
C ALA A 325 2.62 32.74 14.35
N GLU A 326 2.87 32.70 15.66
CA GLU A 326 3.57 33.76 16.38
C GLU A 326 5.09 33.72 16.10
N ARG A 327 5.72 32.54 16.22
CA ARG A 327 7.17 32.38 16.02
C ARG A 327 7.64 32.80 14.62
N LEU A 328 6.90 32.42 13.58
CA LEU A 328 7.24 32.75 12.18
C LEU A 328 6.58 34.03 11.69
N ASN A 329 5.94 34.79 12.58
CA ASN A 329 5.27 36.05 12.28
C ASN A 329 4.36 35.98 11.02
N LEU A 330 3.47 34.98 10.96
CA LEU A 330 2.55 34.80 9.83
C LEU A 330 1.60 36.00 9.64
N ASP A 331 0.89 36.02 8.52
CA ASP A 331 -0.07 37.07 8.18
C ASP A 331 -1.15 37.27 9.27
N GLU A 332 -1.62 38.51 9.40
CA GLU A 332 -2.60 38.86 10.44
C GLU A 332 -3.92 38.10 10.31
N TYR A 333 -4.31 37.74 9.09
CA TYR A 333 -5.53 36.99 8.84
C TYR A 333 -5.41 35.57 9.43
N THR A 334 -4.33 34.84 9.15
CA THR A 334 -4.09 33.50 9.70
C THR A 334 -4.03 33.53 11.22
N LYS A 335 -3.30 34.49 11.81
CA LYS A 335 -3.24 34.68 13.27
C LYS A 335 -4.61 34.93 13.88
N SER A 336 -5.40 35.84 13.28
CA SER A 336 -6.74 36.18 13.75
C SER A 336 -7.71 35.01 13.60
N ALA A 337 -7.65 34.28 12.49
CA ALA A 337 -8.47 33.10 12.25
C ALA A 337 -8.20 31.99 13.28
N LEU A 338 -6.93 31.77 13.64
CA LEU A 338 -6.56 30.83 14.71
C LEU A 338 -7.03 31.30 16.10
N ARG A 339 -6.94 32.60 16.40
CA ARG A 339 -7.46 33.16 17.66
C ARG A 339 -8.97 33.00 17.78
N ILE A 340 -9.73 33.28 16.71
CA ILE A 340 -11.19 33.06 16.67
C ILE A 340 -11.50 31.57 16.83
N LEU A 341 -10.73 30.69 16.19
CA LEU A 341 -10.91 29.25 16.33
C LEU A 341 -10.67 28.79 17.77
N LYS A 342 -9.63 29.33 18.42
CA LYS A 342 -9.36 29.09 19.85
C LYS A 342 -10.51 29.55 20.73
N LEU A 343 -11.01 30.77 20.51
CA LEU A 343 -12.18 31.29 21.25
C LEU A 343 -13.40 30.38 21.11
N ARG A 344 -13.69 29.88 19.90
CA ARG A 344 -14.81 28.95 19.69
C ARG A 344 -14.63 27.64 20.42
N VAL A 345 -13.41 27.08 20.42
CA VAL A 345 -13.09 25.86 21.18
C VAL A 345 -13.28 26.13 22.67
N ASP A 346 -12.72 27.21 23.20
CA ASP A 346 -12.81 27.57 24.62
C ASP A 346 -14.25 27.84 25.06
N GLN A 347 -15.09 28.44 24.21
CA GLN A 347 -16.52 28.62 24.46
C GLN A 347 -17.30 27.30 24.46
N THR A 348 -16.94 26.36 23.58
CA THR A 348 -17.65 25.08 23.43
C THR A 348 -17.35 24.14 24.60
N PHE A 349 -16.10 24.10 25.06
CA PHE A 349 -15.65 23.16 26.09
C PHE A 349 -15.54 23.79 27.48
N GLY A 350 -15.64 25.12 27.57
CA GLY A 350 -15.26 25.88 28.74
C GLY A 350 -13.74 25.89 28.95
N LYS A 351 -13.27 26.75 29.85
CA LYS A 351 -11.93 26.54 30.43
C LYS A 351 -12.02 25.27 31.26
N GLN A 352 -11.51 24.16 30.75
CA GLN A 352 -11.25 23.01 31.61
C GLN A 352 -10.33 23.52 32.71
N THR A 353 -10.83 23.54 33.94
CA THR A 353 -10.08 23.93 35.13
C THR A 353 -8.85 23.03 35.20
N LYS A 354 -7.72 23.53 34.69
CA LYS A 354 -6.46 23.23 35.34
C LYS A 354 -6.64 23.78 36.75
N GLU A 355 -6.47 22.93 37.75
CA GLU A 355 -6.17 23.40 39.09
C GLU A 355 -5.11 24.50 38.93
N LYS A 356 -5.49 25.75 39.20
CA LYS A 356 -4.55 26.86 39.09
C LYS A 356 -3.48 26.60 40.14
N SER A 357 -2.24 26.42 39.72
CA SER A 357 -1.15 26.39 40.69
C SER A 357 -1.06 27.77 41.33
N ILE A 358 -0.83 27.79 42.65
CA ILE A 358 -0.73 29.02 43.45
C ILE A 358 0.26 30.03 42.83
N THR A 359 1.27 29.56 42.10
CA THR A 359 2.25 30.37 41.38
C THR A 359 1.66 31.26 40.27
N GLU A 360 0.55 30.87 39.63
CA GLU A 360 -0.16 31.72 38.64
C GLU A 360 -0.92 32.88 39.29
N PHE A 361 -1.00 32.93 40.62
CA PHE A 361 -1.62 34.03 41.36
C PHE A 361 -0.61 35.12 41.77
N PHE A 362 0.68 34.83 41.68
CA PHE A 362 1.77 35.71 42.13
C PHE A 362 2.59 36.32 40.97
N ASN A 363 2.27 35.96 39.73
CA ASN A 363 2.77 36.59 38.49
C ASN A 363 1.60 37.20 37.73
#